data_AF-A0A841KVI6-F1
#
_entry.id   AF-A0A841KVI6-F1
#
_cell.length_a   1.000
_cell.length_b   1.000
_cell.length_c   1.000
_cell.angle_alpha   90.00
_cell.angle_beta   90.00
_cell.angle_gamma   90.00
#
_symmetry.space_group_name_H-M   'P 1'
#
loop_
_entity.id
_entity.type
_entity.pdbx_description
1 polymer ?
#
loop_
_entity_poly.entity_id
_entity_poly.type
_entity_poly.pdbx_seq_one_letter_code
_entity_poly.pdbx_strand_id
1 'polypeptide(L)' 'MLEKILITVIEDYITLCDLMLTEGKINETQYEELTKQRKEFLNHIA' A
#
# COMPACT_ATOMS: atom_id res chain seq x y z
N MET A 1 -2.79 6.48 19.09
CA MET A 1 -2.81 7.71 18.27
C MET A 1 -1.76 7.62 17.17
N LEU A 2 -0.48 7.35 17.51
CA LEU A 2 0.60 7.16 16.55
C LEU A 2 0.36 6.00 15.55
N GLU A 3 -0.12 4.85 16.05
CA GLU A 3 -0.44 3.68 15.21
C GLU A 3 -1.52 3.97 14.16
N LYS A 4 -2.55 4.75 14.54
CA LYS A 4 -3.61 5.16 13.59
C LYS A 4 -3.05 6.04 12.46
N ILE A 5 -2.12 6.95 12.79
CA ILE A 5 -1.46 7.78 11.79
C ILE A 5 -0.63 6.91 10.84
N LEU A 6 0.12 5.94 11.38
CA LEU A 6 0.90 5.02 10.56
C LEU A 6 0.02 4.18 9.63
N ILE A 7 -1.11 3.66 10.13
CA ILE A 7 -2.09 2.91 9.33
C ILE A 7 -2.57 3.77 8.16
N THR A 8 -3.04 4.99 8.43
CA THR A 8 -3.53 5.89 7.37
C THR A 8 -2.48 6.19 6.32
N VAL A 9 -1.23 6.47 6.72
CA VAL A 9 -0.14 6.73 5.77
C VAL A 9 0.13 5.51 4.87
N ILE A 10 0.03 4.31 5.42
CA ILE A 10 0.22 3.08 4.65
C ILE A 10 -0.95 2.84 3.68
N GLU A 11 -2.18 3.08 4.11
CA GLU A 11 -3.38 2.99 3.26
C GLU A 11 -3.34 4.01 2.11
N ASP A 12 -2.94 5.24 2.38
CA ASP A 12 -2.75 6.29 1.38
C ASP A 12 -1.67 5.91 0.36
N TYR A 13 -0.57 5.32 0.84
CA TYR A 13 0.50 4.82 -0.03
C TYR A 13 0.02 3.68 -0.94
N ILE A 14 -0.72 2.71 -0.40
CA ILE A 14 -1.28 1.60 -1.20
C ILE A 14 -2.25 2.15 -2.26
N THR A 15 -3.10 3.10 -1.88
CA THR A 15 -4.05 3.76 -2.80
C THR A 15 -3.33 4.46 -3.96
N LEU A 16 -2.20 5.12 -3.67
CA LEU A 16 -1.36 5.70 -4.73
C LEU A 16 -0.81 4.63 -5.68
N CYS A 17 -0.34 3.50 -5.14
CA CYS A 17 0.11 2.38 -5.97
C CYS A 17 -1.03 1.79 -6.83
N ASP A 18 -2.25 1.71 -6.31
CA ASP A 18 -3.43 1.24 -7.06
C ASP A 18 -3.72 2.15 -8.26
N LEU A 19 -3.66 3.48 -8.05
CA LEU A 19 -3.82 4.45 -9.13
C LEU A 19 -2.73 4.31 -10.18
N MET A 20 -1.46 4.18 -9.77
CA MET A 20 -0.33 3.99 -10.67
C MET A 20 -0.45 2.70 -11.50
N LEU A 21 -0.96 1.62 -10.92
CA LEU A 21 -1.22 0.37 -11.63
C LEU A 21 -2.37 0.55 -12.65
N THR A 22 -3.46 1.19 -12.22
CA THR A 22 -4.65 1.45 -13.06
C THR A 22 -4.30 2.34 -14.26
N GLU A 23 -3.44 3.34 -14.07
CA GLU A 23 -2.93 4.22 -15.14
C GLU A 23 -1.84 3.56 -16.01
N GLY A 24 -1.43 2.32 -15.69
CA GLY A 24 -0.35 1.62 -16.40
C GLY A 24 1.03 2.23 -16.20
N LYS A 25 1.24 3.04 -15.15
CA LYS A 25 2.55 3.62 -14.78
C LYS A 25 3.50 2.58 -14.20
N ILE A 26 2.93 1.57 -13.55
CA ILE A 26 3.64 0.40 -13.04
C ILE A 26 2.90 -0.87 -13.48
N ASN A 27 3.61 -1.98 -13.57
CA ASN A 27 3.01 -3.29 -13.82
C ASN A 27 2.69 -4.04 -12.51
N GLU A 28 2.02 -5.19 -12.63
CA GLU A 28 1.61 -6.01 -11.48
C GLU A 28 2.80 -6.44 -10.59
N THR A 29 3.94 -6.80 -11.19
CA THR A 29 5.14 -7.19 -10.44
C THR A 29 5.67 -6.04 -9.58
N GLN A 30 5.80 -4.85 -10.16
CA GLN A 30 6.22 -3.64 -9.44
C GLN A 30 5.22 -3.28 -8.33
N TYR A 31 3.92 -3.39 -8.62
CA TYR A 31 2.88 -3.14 -7.63
C TYR A 31 2.98 -4.11 -6.44
N GLU A 32 3.23 -5.39 -6.69
CA GLU A 32 3.37 -6.39 -5.63
C GLU A 32 4.61 -6.12 -4.76
N GLU A 33 5.76 -5.81 -5.38
CA GLU A 33 6.98 -5.43 -4.65
C GLU A 33 6.76 -4.19 -3.76
N LEU A 34 6.01 -3.21 -4.25
CA LEU A 34 5.71 -1.98 -3.51
C LEU A 34 4.70 -2.21 -2.39
N THR A 35 3.69 -3.07 -2.56
CA THR A 35 2.56 -3.15 -1.60
C THR A 35 2.59 -4.36 -0.66
N LYS A 36 3.27 -5.45 -1.00
CA LYS A 36 3.18 -6.73 -0.26
C LYS A 36 3.45 -6.62 1.24
N GLN A 37 4.62 -6.13 1.63
CA GLN A 37 4.99 -6.02 3.05
C GLN A 37 4.10 -5.05 3.83
N ARG A 38 3.55 -4.03 3.15
CA ARG A 38 2.63 -3.06 3.77
C ARG A 38 1.26 -3.68 4.02
N LYS A 39 0.72 -4.41 3.05
CA LYS A 39 -0.53 -5.17 3.20
C LYS A 39 -0.40 -6.25 4.27
N GLU A 40 0.72 -6.96 4.29
CA GLU A 40 1.04 -7.92 5.35
C GLU A 40 1.05 -7.22 6.71
N PHE A 41 1.75 -6.10 6.86
CA PHE A 41 1.75 -5.32 8.10
C PHE A 41 0.33 -4.94 8.54
N LEU A 42 -0.48 -4.33 7.67
CA LEU A 42 -1.86 -3.95 7.99
C LEU A 42 -2.72 -5.14 8.45
N ASN A 43 -2.57 -6.31 7.82
CA ASN A 43 -3.30 -7.51 8.20
C ASN A 43 -2.93 -8.06 9.59
N HIS A 44 -1.76 -7.71 10.15
CA HIS A 44 -1.35 -8.16 11.49
C HIS A 44 -1.85 -7.26 12.62
N ILE A 45 -2.22 -6.02 12.30
CA ILE A 45 -2.65 -4.99 13.28
C ILE A 45 -4.15 -4.68 13.21
N ALA A 46 -4.82 -5.02 12.10
CA ALA A 46 -6.27 -4.94 11.94
C ALA A 46 -6.95 -6.20 12.48
#